data_AF-A0A423NMY4-F1
#
_entry.id   AF-A0A423NMY4-F1
#
_cell.length_a   1.000
_cell.length_b   1.000
_cell.length_c   1.000
_cell.angle_alpha   90.00
_cell.angle_beta   90.00
_cell.angle_gamma   90.00
#
_symmetry.space_group_name_H-M   'P 1'
#
loop_
_entity.id
_entity.type
_entity.pdbx_description
1 polymer ?
#
loop_
_entity_poly.entity_id
_entity_poly.type
_entity_poly.pdbx_seq_one_letter_code
_entity_poly.pdbx_strand_id
1 'polypeptide(L)'
;MTRDTKTEADKNGSAEQFINVELADLAVTFGLPAKRFQEELAKFGWGMILDEANRFAHMDEFDRMTELRKQNKERVRQDVHPTWAHLVQAAKEFLPHLASRVPGTPTTPPDRLTGYVYVLFDGITGLSKIGHTKTAGRRQRAQMGGHGSPIVNVVNVKVADCLAAETQCHEHFAQYRTNGEWFSAQLEEIIQYVDTELDWLGADYENQETLEHYIHHCQSGNREEAKAVLRKGRSRHSRFKPTSGGQAWGDI
;
A
#
# COMPACT_ATOMS: atom_id res chain seq x y z
N MET A 1 -13.22 11.03 5.25
CA MET A 1 -13.75 12.14 4.43
C MET A 1 -13.06 13.41 4.88
N THR A 2 -11.96 13.77 4.24
CA THR A 2 -11.34 15.09 4.35
C THR A 2 -11.88 15.92 3.19
N ARG A 3 -12.89 16.75 3.47
CA ARG A 3 -13.18 17.94 2.66
C ARG A 3 -12.19 19.02 3.06
N ASP A 4 -12.06 20.03 2.18
CA ASP A 4 -11.70 21.44 2.44
C ASP A 4 -10.85 21.96 1.25
N THR A 5 -11.13 23.10 0.58
CA THR A 5 -12.08 24.20 0.85
C THR A 5 -12.82 24.76 -0.40
N LYS A 6 -13.91 25.51 -0.13
CA LYS A 6 -14.70 26.42 -1.01
C LYS A 6 -14.47 27.86 -0.52
N THR A 7 -14.48 28.99 -1.26
CA THR A 7 -14.56 29.35 -2.71
C THR A 7 -14.43 30.91 -2.84
N GLU A 8 -14.52 31.62 -3.98
CA GLU A 8 -15.17 31.37 -5.28
C GLU A 8 -14.31 31.86 -6.48
N ALA A 9 -14.50 33.08 -7.01
CA ALA A 9 -13.71 33.65 -8.11
C ALA A 9 -13.74 35.19 -8.12
N ASP A 10 -12.73 35.84 -8.72
CA ASP A 10 -12.88 37.20 -9.25
C ASP A 10 -12.32 37.32 -10.67
N LYS A 11 -12.90 38.24 -11.45
CA LYS A 11 -12.67 38.41 -12.89
C LYS A 11 -11.64 39.50 -13.15
N ASN A 12 -10.35 39.18 -13.10
CA ASN A 12 -9.32 39.88 -13.89
C ASN A 12 -8.02 39.07 -13.93
N GLY A 13 -7.22 39.29 -14.98
CA GLY A 13 -6.17 38.37 -15.37
C GLY A 13 -4.88 38.44 -14.55
N SER A 14 -4.69 37.47 -13.66
CA SER A 14 -3.39 36.88 -13.34
C SER A 14 -3.61 35.43 -12.90
N ALA A 15 -3.25 34.46 -13.73
CA ALA A 15 -3.52 33.05 -13.47
C ALA A 15 -2.56 32.49 -12.41
N GLU A 16 -2.91 32.66 -11.14
CA GLU A 16 -2.39 31.83 -10.05
C GLU A 16 -2.86 30.38 -10.30
N GLN A 17 -2.03 29.58 -10.95
CA GLN A 17 -2.26 28.15 -11.10
C GLN A 17 -2.00 27.46 -9.75
N PHE A 18 -2.94 27.60 -8.83
CA PHE A 18 -3.12 26.65 -7.74
C PHE A 18 -3.44 25.29 -8.38
N ILE A 19 -2.42 24.44 -8.49
CA ILE A 19 -2.60 23.07 -8.96
C ILE A 19 -3.34 22.34 -7.84
N ASN A 20 -4.63 22.08 -8.04
CA ASN A 20 -5.36 21.10 -7.26
C ASN A 20 -4.77 19.73 -7.58
N VAL A 21 -3.82 19.29 -6.77
CA VAL A 21 -3.15 18.00 -6.91
C VAL A 21 -3.96 16.95 -6.18
N GLU A 22 -4.63 16.08 -6.93
CA GLU A 22 -5.23 14.89 -6.33
C GLU A 22 -4.21 13.76 -6.25
N LEU A 23 -4.33 12.93 -5.21
CA LEU A 23 -3.54 11.71 -5.03
C LEU A 23 -3.64 10.77 -6.24
N ALA A 24 -4.75 10.85 -6.98
CA ALA A 24 -4.99 10.11 -8.21
C ALA A 24 -4.03 10.51 -9.35
N ASP A 25 -3.72 11.82 -9.51
CA ASP A 25 -2.88 12.32 -10.60
C ASP A 25 -1.43 11.87 -10.45
N LEU A 26 -0.93 11.87 -9.20
CA LEU A 26 0.38 11.31 -8.88
C LEU A 26 0.40 9.80 -9.09
N ALA A 27 -0.62 9.07 -8.63
CA ALA A 27 -0.71 7.62 -8.84
C ALA A 27 -0.68 7.24 -10.33
N VAL A 28 -1.40 7.99 -11.19
CA VAL A 28 -1.36 7.84 -12.66
C VAL A 28 0.05 8.09 -13.20
N THR A 29 0.77 9.08 -12.68
CA THR A 29 2.16 9.39 -13.09
C THR A 29 3.14 8.27 -12.78
N PHE A 30 2.90 7.49 -11.72
CA PHE A 30 3.67 6.28 -11.40
C PHE A 30 3.09 4.99 -12.02
N GLY A 31 1.98 5.07 -12.76
CA GLY A 31 1.33 3.91 -13.37
C GLY A 31 0.70 2.95 -12.35
N LEU A 32 0.33 3.44 -11.16
CA LEU A 32 -0.13 2.63 -10.03
C LEU A 32 -1.62 2.79 -9.72
N PRO A 33 -2.26 1.78 -9.09
CA PRO A 33 -3.57 1.96 -8.47
C PRO A 33 -3.51 3.06 -7.40
N ALA A 34 -4.44 4.02 -7.46
CA ALA A 34 -4.50 5.13 -6.50
C ALA A 34 -4.55 4.67 -5.03
N LYS A 35 -5.17 3.51 -4.75
CA LYS A 35 -5.16 2.89 -3.41
C LYS A 35 -3.74 2.55 -2.94
N ARG A 36 -2.91 1.92 -3.79
CA ARG A 36 -1.52 1.55 -3.45
C ARG A 36 -0.69 2.80 -3.18
N PHE A 37 -0.80 3.80 -4.06
CA PHE A 37 -0.10 5.07 -3.88
C PHE A 37 -0.54 5.80 -2.58
N GLN A 38 -1.83 5.76 -2.24
CA GLN A 38 -2.33 6.30 -0.98
C GLN A 38 -1.83 5.53 0.25
N GLU A 39 -1.73 4.20 0.18
CA GLU A 39 -1.21 3.36 1.27
C GLU A 39 0.29 3.60 1.49
N GLU A 40 1.09 3.74 0.43
CA GLU A 40 2.50 4.17 0.55
C GLU A 40 2.62 5.59 1.13
N LEU A 41 1.83 6.55 0.63
CA LEU A 41 1.85 7.91 1.17
C LEU A 41 1.36 8.01 2.62
N ALA A 42 0.57 7.06 3.11
CA ALA A 42 0.22 6.98 4.52
C ALA A 42 1.41 6.57 5.40
N LYS A 43 2.40 5.85 4.85
CA LYS A 43 3.66 5.48 5.56
C LYS A 43 4.60 6.70 5.72
N PHE A 44 4.68 7.56 4.71
CA PHE A 44 5.61 8.72 4.69
C PHE A 44 4.98 10.06 5.13
N GLY A 45 3.68 10.26 4.87
CA GLY A 45 2.97 11.50 5.15
C GLY A 45 3.08 12.54 4.02
N TRP A 46 1.93 13.09 3.62
CA TRP A 46 1.82 14.05 2.50
C TRP A 46 2.67 15.32 2.67
N GLY A 47 2.85 15.79 3.91
CA GLY A 47 3.65 16.97 4.22
C GLY A 47 5.11 16.85 3.73
N MET A 48 5.72 15.67 3.85
CA MET A 48 7.11 15.47 3.41
C MET A 48 7.31 15.67 1.90
N ILE A 49 6.31 15.32 1.08
CA ILE A 49 6.36 15.56 -0.37
C ILE A 49 6.18 17.05 -0.68
N LEU A 50 5.31 17.76 0.03
CA LEU A 50 5.13 19.20 -0.15
C LEU A 50 6.39 19.97 0.27
N ASP A 51 6.97 19.65 1.43
CA ASP A 51 8.18 20.30 1.94
C ASP A 51 9.38 20.08 1.01
N GLU A 52 9.53 18.87 0.47
CA GLU A 52 10.61 18.55 -0.46
C GLU A 52 10.38 19.15 -1.85
N ALA A 53 9.13 19.22 -2.33
CA ALA A 53 8.79 19.95 -3.55
C ALA A 53 9.05 21.47 -3.41
N ASN A 54 8.75 22.04 -2.24
CA ASN A 54 9.14 23.42 -1.91
C ASN A 54 10.67 23.58 -1.93
N ARG A 55 11.42 22.62 -1.38
CA ARG A 55 12.89 22.61 -1.42
C ARG A 55 13.42 22.64 -2.86
N PHE A 56 12.86 21.83 -3.77
CA PHE A 56 13.22 21.88 -5.20
C PHE A 56 12.88 23.23 -5.84
N ALA A 57 11.70 23.79 -5.58
CA ALA A 57 11.29 25.08 -6.12
C ALA A 57 12.26 26.22 -5.73
N HIS A 58 12.69 26.23 -4.46
CA HIS A 58 13.69 27.19 -3.97
C HIS A 58 15.09 26.94 -4.53
N MET A 59 15.45 25.69 -4.86
CA MET A 59 16.72 25.34 -5.47
C MET A 59 16.79 25.81 -6.94
N ASP A 60 15.74 25.54 -7.74
CA ASP A 60 15.63 26.00 -9.12
C ASP A 60 15.67 27.55 -9.22
N GLU A 61 14.98 28.25 -8.31
CA GLU A 61 15.05 29.71 -8.24
C GLU A 61 16.44 30.21 -7.81
N PHE A 62 17.11 29.52 -6.87
CA PHE A 62 18.49 29.88 -6.49
C PHE A 62 19.47 29.77 -7.66
N ASP A 63 19.37 28.71 -8.46
CA ASP A 63 20.21 28.51 -9.64
C ASP A 63 19.89 29.53 -10.74
N ARG A 64 18.61 29.79 -11.02
CA ARG A 64 18.17 30.88 -11.92
C ARG A 64 18.70 32.23 -11.47
N MET A 65 18.63 32.54 -10.18
CA MET A 65 19.14 33.79 -9.60
C MET A 65 20.66 33.90 -9.66
N THR A 66 21.36 32.78 -9.55
CA THR A 66 22.82 32.72 -9.74
C THR A 66 23.21 33.01 -11.18
N GLU A 67 22.44 32.52 -12.16
CA GLU A 67 22.67 32.76 -13.58
C GLU A 67 22.31 34.20 -14.01
N LEU A 68 21.18 34.75 -13.52
CA LEU A 68 20.78 36.14 -13.80
C LEU A 68 21.81 37.16 -13.28
N ARG A 69 22.47 36.87 -12.14
CA ARG A 69 23.58 37.69 -11.62
C ARG A 69 24.78 37.73 -12.55
N LYS A 70 25.16 36.61 -13.17
CA LYS A 70 26.24 36.58 -14.19
C LYS A 70 25.89 37.43 -15.42
N GLN A 71 24.59 37.56 -15.72
CA GLN A 71 24.08 38.29 -16.88
C GLN A 71 23.77 39.78 -16.61
N ASN A 72 24.06 40.31 -15.41
CA ASN A 72 23.83 41.72 -15.03
C ASN A 72 22.38 42.22 -15.25
N LYS A 73 21.38 41.33 -15.11
CA LYS A 73 19.95 41.69 -15.26
C LYS A 73 19.34 42.10 -13.92
N GLU A 74 18.48 43.13 -13.95
CA GLU A 74 17.72 43.57 -12.77
C GLU A 74 16.65 42.56 -12.32
N ARG A 75 16.25 42.69 -11.06
CA ARG A 75 15.45 41.69 -10.33
C ARG A 75 13.97 42.04 -10.34
N VAL A 76 13.14 40.99 -10.38
CA VAL A 76 11.79 41.01 -9.80
C VAL A 76 11.78 39.93 -8.71
N ARG A 77 11.25 40.22 -7.52
CA ARG A 77 10.94 39.17 -6.54
C ARG A 77 9.69 38.44 -7.03
N GLN A 78 9.80 37.15 -7.26
CA GLN A 78 8.65 36.27 -7.49
C GLN A 78 8.46 35.40 -6.24
N ASP A 79 7.20 35.16 -5.87
CA ASP A 79 6.89 34.15 -4.86
C ASP A 79 7.14 32.76 -5.46
N VAL A 80 7.86 31.93 -4.71
CA VAL A 80 8.34 30.63 -5.17
C VAL A 80 7.37 29.56 -4.71
N HIS A 81 6.79 28.84 -5.67
CA HIS A 81 5.83 27.77 -5.42
C HIS A 81 6.24 26.50 -6.17
N PRO A 82 5.95 25.31 -5.61
CA PRO A 82 6.31 24.04 -6.22
C PRO A 82 5.46 23.78 -7.46
N THR A 83 6.15 23.40 -8.53
CA THR A 83 5.50 22.96 -9.77
C THR A 83 5.12 21.47 -9.69
N TRP A 84 4.31 21.02 -10.64
CA TRP A 84 4.05 19.59 -10.83
C TRP A 84 5.34 18.75 -10.93
N ALA A 85 6.36 19.26 -11.63
CA ALA A 85 7.63 18.56 -11.78
C ALA A 85 8.35 18.38 -10.42
N HIS A 86 8.28 19.38 -9.54
CA HIS A 86 8.86 19.31 -8.19
C HIS A 86 8.14 18.27 -7.31
N LEU A 87 6.81 18.20 -7.40
CA LEU A 87 6.01 17.19 -6.69
C LEU A 87 6.30 15.76 -7.19
N VAL A 88 6.39 15.58 -8.51
CA VAL A 88 6.76 14.29 -9.11
C VAL A 88 8.19 13.89 -8.75
N GLN A 89 9.14 14.84 -8.67
CA GLN A 89 10.51 14.58 -8.25
C GLN A 89 10.60 14.20 -6.77
N ALA A 90 9.95 14.96 -5.88
CA ALA A 90 9.87 14.62 -4.46
C ALA A 90 9.23 13.24 -4.23
N ALA A 91 8.14 12.93 -4.94
CA ALA A 91 7.52 11.60 -4.87
C ALA A 91 8.46 10.49 -5.37
N LYS A 92 9.30 10.73 -6.39
CA LYS A 92 10.32 9.75 -6.85
C LYS A 92 11.41 9.51 -5.80
N GLU A 93 11.82 10.51 -5.05
CA GLU A 93 12.89 10.38 -4.04
C GLU A 93 12.41 9.62 -2.79
N PHE A 94 11.17 9.82 -2.35
CA PHE A 94 10.59 9.04 -1.25
C PHE A 94 10.06 7.66 -1.68
N LEU A 95 9.64 7.50 -2.94
CA LEU A 95 9.06 6.25 -3.46
C LEU A 95 9.83 5.68 -4.66
N PRO A 96 11.17 5.48 -4.57
CA PRO A 96 12.00 5.07 -5.71
C PRO A 96 11.65 3.66 -6.23
N HIS A 97 11.15 2.79 -5.34
CA HIS A 97 10.70 1.43 -5.65
C HIS A 97 9.38 1.38 -6.45
N LEU A 98 8.66 2.51 -6.52
CA LEU A 98 7.48 2.70 -7.37
C LEU A 98 7.89 3.24 -8.75
N ALA A 99 8.87 4.15 -8.79
CA ALA A 99 9.34 4.80 -10.02
C ALA A 99 10.14 3.88 -10.96
N SER A 100 10.77 2.82 -10.44
CA SER A 100 11.54 1.85 -11.24
C SER A 100 10.67 0.85 -12.01
N ARG A 101 9.38 0.76 -11.69
CA ARG A 101 8.43 -0.16 -12.31
C ARG A 101 7.89 0.43 -13.60
N VAL A 102 8.52 0.10 -14.73
CA VAL A 102 7.85 0.24 -16.03
C VAL A 102 6.57 -0.60 -15.97
N PRO A 103 5.37 -0.01 -16.12
CA PRO A 103 4.17 -0.81 -16.24
C PRO A 103 4.30 -1.63 -17.52
N GLY A 104 4.47 -2.94 -17.38
CA GLY A 104 4.29 -3.84 -18.50
C GLY A 104 2.91 -3.57 -19.07
N THR A 105 2.84 -3.15 -20.34
CA THR A 105 1.56 -2.83 -20.98
C THR A 105 0.59 -3.98 -20.72
N PRO A 106 -0.65 -3.73 -20.25
CA PRO A 106 -1.61 -4.78 -20.03
C PRO A 106 -2.07 -5.34 -21.37
N THR A 107 -1.25 -6.21 -21.96
CA THR A 107 -1.54 -7.04 -23.13
C THR A 107 -2.53 -8.10 -22.70
N THR A 108 -3.79 -7.68 -22.53
CA THR A 108 -4.88 -8.42 -21.89
C THR A 108 -5.02 -9.85 -22.42
N PRO A 109 -4.54 -10.88 -21.69
CA PRO A 109 -4.89 -12.26 -21.96
C PRO A 109 -6.27 -12.51 -21.32
N PRO A 110 -7.18 -13.24 -21.97
CA PRO A 110 -8.54 -13.44 -21.46
C PRO A 110 -8.62 -14.28 -20.17
N ASP A 111 -7.50 -14.81 -19.67
CA ASP A 111 -7.43 -15.79 -18.56
C ASP A 111 -6.91 -15.21 -17.23
N ARG A 112 -6.70 -13.89 -17.13
CA ARG A 112 -6.18 -13.25 -15.89
C ARG A 112 -7.10 -13.51 -14.70
N LEU A 113 -6.65 -14.37 -13.80
CA LEU A 113 -7.45 -14.81 -12.66
C LEU A 113 -7.37 -13.78 -11.52
N THR A 114 -8.15 -12.70 -11.62
CA THR A 114 -8.23 -11.71 -10.53
C THR A 114 -8.65 -12.38 -9.22
N GLY A 115 -7.87 -12.15 -8.18
CA GLY A 115 -7.99 -12.86 -6.90
C GLY A 115 -7.02 -12.31 -5.88
N TYR A 116 -6.56 -13.16 -4.98
CA TYR A 116 -5.67 -12.80 -3.88
C TYR A 116 -4.50 -13.78 -3.79
N VAL A 117 -3.31 -13.28 -3.52
CA VAL A 117 -2.18 -14.04 -2.98
C VAL A 117 -2.14 -13.80 -1.47
N TYR A 118 -1.99 -14.86 -0.68
CA TYR A 118 -1.91 -14.81 0.77
C TYR A 118 -0.67 -15.50 1.30
N VAL A 119 -0.20 -15.03 2.45
CA VAL A 119 0.89 -15.64 3.21
C VAL A 119 0.33 -16.13 4.55
N LEU A 120 0.39 -17.43 4.80
CA LEU A 120 0.17 -17.99 6.13
C LEU A 120 1.52 -18.22 6.81
N PHE A 121 1.62 -17.97 8.11
CA PHE A 121 2.84 -18.22 8.87
C PHE A 121 2.58 -19.16 10.05
N ASP A 122 3.46 -20.15 10.21
CA ASP A 122 3.50 -21.04 11.37
C ASP A 122 4.67 -20.64 12.27
N GLY A 123 4.37 -19.87 13.31
CA GLY A 123 5.36 -19.40 14.28
C GLY A 123 6.00 -20.50 15.13
N ILE A 124 5.50 -21.75 15.10
CA ILE A 124 6.12 -22.88 15.80
C ILE A 124 7.22 -23.51 14.94
N THR A 125 7.00 -23.62 13.64
CA THR A 125 7.98 -24.21 12.70
C THR A 125 8.85 -23.17 12.01
N GLY A 126 8.48 -21.88 12.06
CA GLY A 126 9.12 -20.80 11.31
C GLY A 126 8.82 -20.83 9.81
N LEU A 127 7.89 -21.67 9.36
CA LEU A 127 7.59 -21.84 7.93
C LEU A 127 6.46 -20.92 7.47
N SER A 128 6.63 -20.37 6.27
CA SER A 128 5.62 -19.56 5.57
C SER A 128 5.02 -20.34 4.41
N LYS A 129 3.71 -20.23 4.23
CA LYS A 129 2.97 -20.76 3.08
C LYS A 129 2.52 -19.62 2.19
N ILE A 130 2.90 -19.66 0.91
CA ILE A 130 2.43 -18.69 -0.10
C ILE A 130 1.41 -19.40 -0.99
N GLY A 131 0.19 -18.86 -1.11
CA GLY A 131 -0.86 -19.45 -1.95
C GLY A 131 -1.88 -18.46 -2.49
N HIS A 132 -2.69 -18.87 -3.47
CA HIS A 132 -3.71 -18.01 -4.09
C HIS A 132 -5.17 -18.42 -3.81
N THR A 133 -6.11 -17.49 -4.01
CA THR A 133 -7.56 -17.74 -3.97
C THR A 133 -8.34 -16.70 -4.78
N LYS A 134 -9.40 -17.13 -5.49
CA LYS A 134 -10.36 -16.20 -6.14
C LYS A 134 -11.17 -15.38 -5.13
N THR A 135 -11.30 -15.85 -3.88
CA THR A 135 -12.16 -15.23 -2.85
C THR A 135 -11.43 -15.04 -1.53
N ALA A 136 -11.56 -13.85 -0.94
CA ALA A 136 -10.90 -13.50 0.31
C ALA A 136 -11.34 -14.41 1.48
N GLY A 137 -10.35 -14.93 2.21
CA GLY A 137 -10.51 -15.56 3.52
C GLY A 137 -11.15 -16.96 3.57
N ARG A 138 -11.83 -17.48 2.54
CA ARG A 138 -12.47 -18.82 2.64
C ARG A 138 -11.43 -19.95 2.65
N ARG A 139 -10.47 -19.94 1.71
CA ARG A 139 -9.41 -20.96 1.60
C ARG A 139 -8.46 -20.88 2.80
N GLN A 140 -8.07 -19.66 3.18
CA GLN A 140 -7.22 -19.37 4.32
C GLN A 140 -7.82 -19.91 5.63
N ARG A 141 -9.07 -19.56 5.96
CA ARG A 141 -9.74 -20.05 7.18
C ARG A 141 -9.84 -21.58 7.25
N ALA A 142 -10.04 -22.25 6.12
CA ALA A 142 -10.07 -23.71 6.08
C ALA A 142 -8.69 -24.32 6.39
N GLN A 143 -7.61 -23.78 5.79
CA GLN A 143 -6.24 -24.23 6.07
C GLN A 143 -5.83 -23.95 7.53
N MET A 144 -6.11 -22.74 8.05
CA MET A 144 -5.88 -22.38 9.45
C MET A 144 -6.61 -23.30 10.44
N GLY A 145 -7.76 -23.86 10.04
CA GLY A 145 -8.52 -24.81 10.86
C GLY A 145 -8.01 -26.26 10.78
N GLY A 146 -7.36 -26.65 9.68
CA GLY A 146 -6.93 -28.03 9.43
C GLY A 146 -5.44 -28.32 9.65
N HIS A 147 -4.59 -27.30 9.80
CA HIS A 147 -3.12 -27.44 9.85
C HIS A 147 -2.56 -28.05 11.16
N GLY A 148 -3.34 -28.09 12.24
CA GLY A 148 -2.96 -28.75 13.51
C GLY A 148 -2.12 -27.88 14.47
N SER A 149 -1.19 -27.05 13.97
CA SER A 149 -0.60 -25.94 14.73
C SER A 149 -1.39 -24.64 14.51
N PRO A 150 -1.36 -23.68 15.46
CA PRO A 150 -1.89 -22.35 15.24
C PRO A 150 -1.05 -21.61 14.18
N ILE A 151 -1.69 -21.21 13.09
CA ILE A 151 -1.09 -20.40 12.03
C ILE A 151 -1.87 -19.10 11.83
N VAL A 152 -1.17 -18.04 11.43
CA VAL A 152 -1.71 -16.70 11.19
C VAL A 152 -1.73 -16.38 9.69
N ASN A 153 -2.65 -15.53 9.23
CA ASN A 153 -2.67 -15.05 7.85
C ASN A 153 -2.06 -13.64 7.82
N VAL A 154 -0.78 -13.55 7.49
CA VAL A 154 0.05 -12.35 7.69
C VAL A 154 -0.30 -11.24 6.70
N VAL A 155 -0.49 -11.60 5.43
CA VAL A 155 -0.90 -10.66 4.38
C VAL A 155 -1.81 -11.35 3.38
N ASN A 156 -2.75 -10.61 2.82
CA ASN A 156 -3.63 -11.02 1.73
C ASN A 156 -3.70 -9.88 0.70
N VAL A 157 -2.87 -9.96 -0.36
CA VAL A 157 -2.84 -8.96 -1.44
C VAL A 157 -3.80 -9.33 -2.55
N LYS A 158 -4.67 -8.41 -2.95
CA LYS A 158 -5.52 -8.55 -4.14
C LYS A 158 -4.69 -8.22 -5.37
N VAL A 159 -4.69 -9.07 -6.39
CA VAL A 159 -3.89 -8.89 -7.62
C VAL A 159 -4.75 -9.12 -8.87
N ALA A 160 -4.36 -8.51 -9.99
CA ALA A 160 -5.06 -8.64 -11.26
C ALA A 160 -5.01 -10.08 -11.82
N ASP A 161 -3.91 -10.80 -11.57
CA ASP A 161 -3.73 -12.21 -11.89
C ASP A 161 -3.05 -12.93 -10.71
N CYS A 162 -3.82 -13.71 -9.95
CA CYS A 162 -3.30 -14.40 -8.76
C CYS A 162 -2.58 -15.72 -9.06
N LEU A 163 -2.68 -16.26 -10.28
CA LEU A 163 -1.89 -17.42 -10.70
C LEU A 163 -0.48 -16.98 -11.08
N ALA A 164 -0.36 -15.92 -11.89
CA ALA A 164 0.93 -15.35 -12.25
C ALA A 164 1.69 -14.84 -11.01
N ALA A 165 1.02 -14.10 -10.13
CA ALA A 165 1.62 -13.56 -8.90
C ALA A 165 2.05 -14.66 -7.89
N GLU A 166 1.28 -15.73 -7.72
CA GLU A 166 1.69 -16.87 -6.90
C GLU A 166 2.92 -17.56 -7.51
N THR A 167 2.91 -17.79 -8.83
CA THR A 167 4.03 -18.41 -9.56
C THR A 167 5.31 -17.59 -9.39
N GLN A 168 5.22 -16.26 -9.55
CA GLN A 168 6.33 -15.33 -9.35
C GLN A 168 6.95 -15.44 -7.94
N CYS A 169 6.13 -15.45 -6.87
CA CYS A 169 6.63 -15.69 -5.52
C CYS A 169 7.24 -17.08 -5.36
N HIS A 170 6.60 -18.09 -5.94
CA HIS A 170 7.00 -19.50 -5.85
C HIS A 170 8.33 -19.78 -6.55
N GLU A 171 8.63 -19.08 -7.63
CA GLU A 171 9.90 -19.10 -8.35
C GLU A 171 10.98 -18.33 -7.57
N HIS A 172 10.68 -17.12 -7.09
CA HIS A 172 11.64 -16.32 -6.32
C HIS A 172 12.12 -17.03 -5.05
N PHE A 173 11.20 -17.63 -4.28
CA PHE A 173 11.52 -18.37 -3.06
C PHE A 173 11.81 -19.87 -3.31
N ALA A 174 11.98 -20.32 -4.56
CA ALA A 174 12.13 -21.74 -4.89
C ALA A 174 13.26 -22.44 -4.12
N GLN A 175 14.40 -21.76 -3.89
CA GLN A 175 15.53 -22.30 -3.11
C GLN A 175 15.21 -22.57 -1.64
N TYR A 176 14.17 -21.94 -1.09
CA TYR A 176 13.74 -22.09 0.30
C TYR A 176 12.51 -23.00 0.44
N ARG A 177 12.04 -23.63 -0.65
CA ARG A 177 10.85 -24.48 -0.65
C ARG A 177 11.14 -25.79 0.10
N THR A 178 10.38 -26.05 1.17
CA THR A 178 10.57 -27.23 2.02
C THR A 178 9.63 -28.38 1.65
N ASN A 179 8.33 -28.09 1.50
CA ASN A 179 7.34 -29.09 1.11
C ASN A 179 6.12 -28.44 0.43
N GLY A 180 5.93 -28.70 -0.87
CA GLY A 180 4.83 -28.14 -1.66
C GLY A 180 4.86 -26.61 -1.70
N GLU A 181 3.85 -25.97 -1.12
CA GLU A 181 3.68 -24.51 -1.07
C GLU A 181 4.28 -23.87 0.21
N TRP A 182 5.09 -24.60 0.98
CA TRP A 182 5.76 -24.12 2.21
C TRP A 182 7.23 -23.79 1.98
N PHE A 183 7.69 -22.71 2.63
CA PHE A 183 8.99 -22.09 2.45
C PHE A 183 9.64 -21.77 3.82
N SER A 184 10.96 -21.90 3.91
CA SER A 184 11.78 -21.54 5.07
C SER A 184 12.54 -20.21 4.91
N ALA A 185 12.10 -19.33 4.00
CA ALA A 185 12.61 -17.97 3.91
C ALA A 185 12.11 -17.14 5.10
N GLN A 186 12.82 -16.07 5.45
CA GLN A 186 12.42 -15.19 6.56
C GLN A 186 11.06 -14.56 6.25
N LEU A 187 10.20 -14.42 7.26
CA LEU A 187 8.84 -13.90 7.07
C LEU A 187 8.88 -12.47 6.53
N GLU A 188 9.81 -11.67 7.04
CA GLU A 188 10.05 -10.27 6.69
C GLU A 188 10.47 -10.15 5.22
N GLU A 189 11.32 -11.06 4.71
CA GLU A 189 11.70 -11.12 3.29
C GLU A 189 10.49 -11.44 2.39
N ILE A 190 9.61 -12.35 2.82
CA ILE A 190 8.39 -12.69 2.08
C ILE A 190 7.40 -11.52 2.07
N ILE A 191 7.19 -10.85 3.21
CA ILE A 191 6.35 -9.64 3.29
C ILE A 191 6.93 -8.56 2.39
N GLN A 192 8.23 -8.28 2.51
CA GLN A 192 8.90 -7.26 1.71
C GLN A 192 8.84 -7.57 0.20
N TYR A 193 8.95 -8.84 -0.21
CA TYR A 193 8.76 -9.23 -1.61
C TYR A 193 7.31 -9.08 -2.08
N VAL A 194 6.33 -9.35 -1.22
CA VAL A 194 4.90 -9.24 -1.56
C VAL A 194 4.44 -7.77 -1.66
N ASP A 195 4.85 -6.91 -0.71
CA ASP A 195 4.62 -5.45 -0.75
C ASP A 195 5.42 -4.81 -1.88
N THR A 196 6.68 -5.25 -2.00
CA THR A 196 7.67 -5.11 -3.06
C THR A 196 7.14 -5.28 -4.47
N GLU A 197 7.18 -6.54 -4.90
CA GLU A 197 7.32 -6.98 -6.28
C GLU A 197 6.01 -7.32 -6.98
N LEU A 198 4.95 -7.60 -6.21
CA LEU A 198 3.63 -7.88 -6.79
C LEU A 198 2.92 -6.59 -7.19
N ASP A 199 2.22 -6.61 -8.32
CA ASP A 199 1.30 -5.54 -8.73
C ASP A 199 -0.08 -5.78 -8.10
N TRP A 200 -0.21 -5.32 -6.86
CA TRP A 200 -1.44 -5.48 -6.08
C TRP A 200 -2.38 -4.27 -6.18
N LEU A 201 -3.68 -4.57 -6.24
CA LEU A 201 -4.81 -3.65 -6.32
C LEU A 201 -5.33 -3.23 -4.92
N GLY A 202 -4.86 -3.90 -3.87
CA GLY A 202 -5.03 -3.54 -2.47
C GLY A 202 -4.50 -4.64 -1.56
N ALA A 203 -3.88 -4.27 -0.44
CA ALA A 203 -3.37 -5.21 0.55
C ALA A 203 -4.23 -5.20 1.83
N ASP A 204 -4.41 -6.37 2.45
CA ASP A 204 -4.88 -6.51 3.83
C ASP A 204 -3.77 -7.18 4.66
N TYR A 205 -3.17 -6.44 5.59
CA TYR A 205 -2.14 -6.93 6.51
C TYR A 205 -2.76 -7.33 7.87
N GLU A 206 -2.20 -8.36 8.52
CA GLU A 206 -2.50 -8.65 9.92
C GLU A 206 -1.96 -7.53 10.82
N ASN A 207 -2.63 -7.28 11.94
CA ASN A 207 -2.19 -6.24 12.87
C ASN A 207 -0.82 -6.60 13.47
N GLN A 208 0.16 -5.70 13.37
CA GLN A 208 1.54 -5.97 13.75
C GLN A 208 1.71 -6.34 15.24
N GLU A 209 1.06 -5.62 16.17
CA GLU A 209 1.04 -5.97 17.61
C GLU A 209 0.47 -7.39 17.83
N THR A 210 -0.55 -7.79 17.07
CA THR A 210 -1.13 -9.15 17.12
C THR A 210 -0.16 -10.20 16.59
N LEU A 211 0.57 -9.89 15.52
CA LEU A 211 1.59 -10.76 14.93
C LEU A 211 2.79 -10.96 15.88
N GLU A 212 3.32 -9.89 16.45
CA GLU A 212 4.44 -9.90 17.40
C GLU A 212 4.11 -10.72 18.66
N HIS A 213 2.94 -10.49 19.28
CA HIS A 213 2.48 -11.30 20.41
C HIS A 213 2.29 -12.79 20.04
N TYR A 214 1.76 -13.09 18.85
CA TYR A 214 1.62 -14.46 18.37
C TYR A 214 2.99 -15.15 18.20
N ILE A 215 3.97 -14.48 17.59
CA ILE A 215 5.33 -15.00 17.39
C ILE A 215 5.98 -15.29 18.76
N HIS A 216 5.90 -14.35 19.70
CA HIS A 216 6.42 -14.51 21.06
C HIS A 216 5.82 -15.73 21.79
N HIS A 217 4.51 -15.94 21.69
CA HIS A 217 3.84 -17.10 22.31
C HIS A 217 4.19 -18.43 21.62
N CYS A 218 4.41 -18.44 20.30
CA CYS A 218 4.90 -19.65 19.62
C CYS A 218 6.34 -19.98 20.01
N GLN A 219 7.24 -18.99 20.06
CA GLN A 219 8.65 -19.18 20.44
C GLN A 219 8.80 -19.65 21.90
N SER A 220 7.95 -19.17 22.81
CA SER A 220 7.88 -19.65 24.20
C SER A 220 7.14 -20.99 24.37
N GLY A 221 6.69 -21.61 23.28
CA GLY A 221 5.98 -22.89 23.29
C GLY A 221 4.53 -22.85 23.80
N ASN A 222 4.00 -21.67 24.15
CA ASN A 222 2.66 -21.50 24.70
C ASN A 222 1.59 -21.45 23.59
N ARG A 223 1.26 -22.63 23.08
CA ARG A 223 0.33 -22.84 21.96
C ARG A 223 -1.09 -22.32 22.22
N GLU A 224 -1.56 -22.32 23.47
CA GLU A 224 -2.92 -21.85 23.78
C GLU A 224 -2.99 -20.32 23.84
N GLU A 225 -1.98 -19.63 24.38
CA GLU A 225 -1.92 -18.16 24.28
C GLU A 225 -1.72 -17.69 22.83
N ALA A 226 -0.89 -18.38 22.04
CA ALA A 226 -0.77 -18.11 20.61
C ALA A 226 -2.15 -18.20 19.89
N LYS A 227 -2.97 -19.21 20.20
CA LYS A 227 -4.36 -19.29 19.71
C LYS A 227 -5.25 -18.18 20.27
N ALA A 228 -5.08 -17.79 21.53
CA ALA A 228 -5.89 -16.78 22.19
C ALA A 228 -5.69 -15.39 21.58
N VAL A 229 -4.44 -15.00 21.27
CA VAL A 229 -4.11 -13.75 20.56
C VAL A 229 -4.83 -13.68 19.21
N LEU A 230 -4.71 -14.73 18.38
CA LEU A 230 -5.38 -14.80 17.07
C LEU A 230 -6.92 -14.82 17.16
N ARG A 231 -7.50 -15.22 18.31
CA ARG A 231 -8.94 -15.13 18.57
C ARG A 231 -9.36 -13.73 19.03
N LYS A 232 -8.55 -13.06 19.86
CA LYS A 232 -8.83 -11.69 20.37
C LYS A 232 -8.88 -10.67 19.23
N GLY A 233 -7.92 -10.71 18.29
CA GLY A 233 -7.92 -9.83 17.11
C GLY A 233 -9.23 -9.91 16.29
N ARG A 234 -9.74 -11.12 16.06
CA ARG A 234 -10.99 -11.37 15.33
C ARG A 234 -12.24 -10.76 16.00
N SER A 235 -12.25 -10.61 17.32
CA SER A 235 -13.38 -10.02 18.07
C SER A 235 -13.58 -8.52 17.75
N ARG A 236 -12.47 -7.79 17.55
CA ARG A 236 -12.48 -6.36 17.17
C ARG A 236 -12.95 -6.10 15.73
N HIS A 237 -13.12 -7.14 14.92
CA HIS A 237 -13.72 -7.09 13.58
C HIS A 237 -15.14 -7.66 13.53
N SER A 238 -15.83 -7.73 14.67
CA SER A 238 -17.29 -7.88 14.65
C SER A 238 -17.92 -6.65 14.00
N ARG A 239 -18.50 -6.86 12.80
CA ARG A 239 -19.30 -5.82 12.10
C ARG A 239 -20.27 -5.18 13.09
N PHE A 240 -20.20 -3.85 13.24
CA PHE A 240 -21.40 -3.08 13.56
C PHE A 240 -22.43 -3.41 12.46
N LYS A 241 -23.41 -4.26 12.79
CA LYS A 241 -24.62 -4.34 11.99
C LYS A 241 -25.28 -2.96 12.11
N PRO A 242 -25.60 -2.26 11.01
CA PRO A 242 -26.55 -1.17 11.10
C PRO A 242 -27.86 -1.77 11.61
N THR A 243 -28.26 -1.41 12.82
CA THR A 243 -29.61 -1.69 13.30
C THR A 243 -30.56 -0.90 12.41
N SER A 244 -31.25 -1.60 11.52
CA SER A 244 -32.35 -1.07 10.73
C SER A 244 -33.53 -0.74 11.64
N GLY A 245 -33.40 0.37 12.38
CA GLY A 245 -34.50 0.99 13.11
C GLY A 245 -35.41 1.66 12.09
N GLY A 246 -36.39 0.91 11.58
CA GLY A 246 -37.41 1.47 10.71
C GLY A 246 -38.27 2.47 11.50
N GLN A 247 -38.13 3.75 11.20
CA GLN A 247 -39.16 4.73 11.55
C GLN A 247 -40.38 4.48 10.67
N ALA A 248 -41.39 3.84 11.26
CA ALA A 248 -42.73 3.85 10.69
C ALA A 248 -43.27 5.27 10.76
N TRP A 249 -43.31 5.95 9.61
CA TRP A 249 -44.18 7.11 9.43
C TRP A 249 -45.56 6.55 9.09
N GLY A 250 -46.50 6.72 10.02
CA GLY A 250 -47.91 6.51 9.75
C GLY A 250 -48.51 7.80 9.20
N ASP A 251 -49.19 7.71 8.06
CA ASP A 251 -50.11 8.74 7.60
C ASP A 251 -51.44 8.63 8.35
N ILE A 252 -52.07 9.81 8.57
CA ILE A 252 -53.40 10.05 9.20
C ILE A 252 -53.40 10.04 10.74
#